data_AF-C5KME6-F1
#
_entry.id   AF-C5KME6-F1
#
_cell.length_a   1.000
_cell.length_b   1.000
_cell.length_c   1.000
_cell.angle_alpha   90.00
_cell.angle_beta   90.00
_cell.angle_gamma   90.00
#
_symmetry.space_group_name_H-M   'P 1'
#
loop_
_entity.id
_entity.type
_entity.pdbx_description
1 polymer ?
#
loop_
_entity_poly.entity_id
_entity_poly.type
_entity_poly.pdbx_seq_one_letter_code
_entity_poly.pdbx_strand_id
1 'polypeptide(L)'
;MISKADKTLQHVGNFTAQVQILDVPGEIKVGYSPIAFVRTGRSACKLTKINWKVGKETGGKKMEDPHSLKSNEMAEVVFEPLQHLVVDSFKHCEGLSRVALMEGNGVVMLGKCVATSAKDVK
;
A
#
# COMPACT_ATOMS: atom_id res chain seq x y z
N MET A 1 20.42 11.67 -12.73
CA MET A 1 19.84 12.99 -13.06
C MET A 1 18.60 12.70 -13.89
N ILE A 2 17.40 12.85 -13.31
CA ILE A 2 16.15 12.56 -14.02
C ILE A 2 15.87 13.81 -14.88
N SER A 3 15.76 13.65 -16.19
CA SER A 3 15.45 14.76 -17.09
C SER A 3 14.11 15.37 -16.70
N LYS A 4 14.01 16.71 -16.68
CA LYS A 4 12.76 17.44 -16.37
C LYS A 4 11.58 17.06 -17.29
N ALA A 5 11.87 16.41 -18.42
CA ALA A 5 10.91 15.93 -19.42
C ALA A 5 10.47 14.46 -19.23
N ASP A 6 11.14 13.68 -18.38
CA ASP A 6 10.79 12.28 -18.12
C ASP A 6 9.65 12.19 -17.11
N LYS A 7 8.42 12.06 -17.61
CA LYS A 7 7.20 11.85 -16.80
C LYS A 7 6.98 10.39 -16.39
N THR A 8 7.94 9.51 -16.69
CA THR A 8 7.84 8.07 -16.44
C THR A 8 7.88 7.73 -14.96
N LEU A 9 8.58 8.51 -14.13
CA LEU A 9 8.71 8.30 -12.70
C LEU A 9 8.34 9.57 -11.94
N GLN A 10 7.14 9.60 -11.34
CA GLN A 10 6.64 10.73 -10.55
C GLN A 10 6.43 10.34 -9.09
N HIS A 11 6.46 11.36 -8.21
CA HIS A 11 6.06 11.16 -6.82
C HIS A 11 4.60 10.76 -6.74
N VAL A 12 4.33 9.70 -6.00
CA VAL A 12 2.98 9.20 -5.83
C VAL A 12 2.30 9.98 -4.71
N GLY A 13 1.10 10.50 -5.00
CA GLY A 13 0.27 11.16 -3.99
C GLY A 13 -0.55 10.16 -3.21
N ASN A 14 -1.01 9.12 -3.88
CA ASN A 14 -1.81 8.04 -3.34
C ASN A 14 -1.64 6.80 -4.21
N PHE A 15 -1.57 5.63 -3.58
CA PHE A 15 -1.52 4.36 -4.31
C PHE A 15 -2.51 3.36 -3.74
N THR A 16 -3.12 2.61 -4.64
CA THR A 16 -3.98 1.47 -4.32
C THR A 16 -3.14 0.21 -4.37
N ALA A 17 -3.04 -0.48 -3.24
CA ALA A 17 -2.29 -1.72 -3.11
C ALA A 17 -3.21 -2.86 -2.66
N GLN A 18 -3.02 -4.03 -3.28
CA GLN A 18 -3.52 -5.28 -2.74
C GLN A 18 -2.50 -5.78 -1.74
N VAL A 19 -2.90 -5.83 -0.47
CA VAL A 19 -2.07 -6.26 0.65
C VAL A 19 -2.60 -7.57 1.22
N GLN A 20 -1.68 -8.43 1.60
CA GLN A 20 -1.92 -9.56 2.49
C GLN A 20 -1.41 -9.17 3.86
N ILE A 21 -2.31 -9.21 4.84
CA ILE A 21 -1.98 -8.99 6.24
C ILE A 21 -1.36 -10.30 6.74
N LEU A 22 -0.18 -10.18 7.35
CA LEU A 22 0.52 -11.32 7.94
C LEU A 22 -0.01 -11.55 9.37
N ASP A 23 0.89 -11.50 10.35
CA ASP A 23 0.55 -11.62 11.75
C ASP A 23 0.65 -10.24 12.41
N VAL A 24 -0.49 -9.72 12.83
CA VAL A 24 -0.57 -8.48 13.59
C VAL A 24 -1.22 -8.78 14.95
N PRO A 25 -0.67 -8.27 16.06
CA PRO A 25 -1.23 -8.49 17.39
C PRO A 25 -2.55 -7.72 17.64
N GLY A 26 -3.04 -6.94 16.67
CA GLY A 26 -4.24 -6.14 16.78
C GLY A 26 -5.01 -6.00 15.47
N GLU A 27 -6.05 -5.18 15.48
CA GLU A 27 -6.83 -4.87 14.28
C GLU A 27 -6.28 -3.64 13.56
N ILE A 28 -6.13 -3.74 12.25
CA ILE A 28 -5.73 -2.59 11.43
C ILE A 28 -6.99 -1.84 11.00
N LYS A 29 -7.01 -0.54 11.27
CA LYS A 29 -8.12 0.38 10.95
C LYS A 29 -7.65 1.51 10.03
N VAL A 30 -8.61 2.23 9.48
CA VAL A 30 -8.33 3.46 8.72
C VAL A 30 -7.60 4.47 9.61
N GLY A 31 -6.54 5.07 9.08
CA GLY A 31 -5.62 5.95 9.82
C GLY A 31 -4.33 5.26 10.28
N TYR A 32 -4.25 3.93 10.19
CA TYR A 32 -3.02 3.19 10.47
C TYR A 32 -1.88 3.65 9.55
N SER A 33 -0.70 3.93 10.10
CA SER A 33 0.41 4.57 9.37
C SER A 33 1.72 3.78 9.48
N PRO A 34 1.82 2.61 8.82
CA PRO A 34 3.04 1.81 8.80
C PRO A 34 4.12 2.44 7.91
N ILE A 35 5.35 1.96 8.04
CA ILE A 35 6.44 2.34 7.15
C ILE A 35 6.42 1.41 5.93
N ALA A 36 6.16 1.98 4.76
CA ALA A 36 6.22 1.28 3.49
C ALA A 36 7.67 1.28 2.97
N PHE A 37 8.15 0.10 2.63
CA PHE A 37 9.41 -0.13 1.94
C PHE A 37 9.13 -0.55 0.50
N VAL A 38 9.68 0.21 -0.44
CA VAL A 38 9.59 -0.05 -1.88
C VAL A 38 10.98 0.05 -2.46
N ARG A 39 11.59 -1.11 -2.76
CA ARG A 39 13.01 -1.20 -3.17
C ARG A 39 13.93 -0.51 -2.15
N THR A 40 14.53 0.62 -2.50
CA THR A 40 15.39 1.43 -1.64
C THR A 40 14.66 2.58 -0.95
N GLY A 41 13.41 2.84 -1.36
CA GLY A 41 12.56 3.89 -0.80
C GLY A 41 11.88 3.41 0.49
N ARG A 42 11.80 4.31 1.46
CA ARG A 42 10.99 4.14 2.67
C ARG A 42 10.16 5.38 2.91
N SER A 43 8.89 5.22 3.27
CA SER A 43 8.02 6.34 3.63
C SER A 43 6.92 5.85 4.56
N ALA A 44 6.59 6.65 5.57
CA ALA A 44 5.39 6.41 6.37
C ALA A 44 4.16 6.61 5.48
N CYS A 45 3.30 5.61 5.39
CA CYS A 45 2.13 5.62 4.52
C CYS A 45 0.87 5.52 5.36
N LYS A 46 0.04 6.56 5.33
CA LYS A 46 -1.24 6.58 6.02
C LYS A 46 -2.29 5.79 5.23
N LEU A 47 -2.91 4.82 5.87
CA LEU A 47 -4.03 4.08 5.32
C LEU A 47 -5.26 4.99 5.30
N THR A 48 -5.69 5.38 4.10
CA THR A 48 -6.77 6.36 3.89
C THR A 48 -8.11 5.67 3.68
N LYS A 49 -8.12 4.55 2.96
CA LYS A 49 -9.35 3.79 2.68
C LYS A 49 -9.04 2.31 2.54
N ILE A 50 -10.00 1.47 2.93
CA ILE A 50 -10.01 0.04 2.62
C ILE A 50 -11.17 -0.18 1.63
N ASN A 51 -10.87 -0.57 0.39
CA ASN A 51 -11.90 -0.75 -0.64
C ASN A 51 -12.65 -2.06 -0.43
N TRP A 52 -11.92 -3.14 -0.23
CA TRP A 52 -12.49 -4.45 0.02
C TRP A 52 -11.55 -5.34 0.82
N LYS A 53 -12.12 -6.33 1.50
CA LYS A 53 -11.36 -7.44 2.11
C LYS A 53 -11.89 -8.80 1.66
N VAL A 54 -10.99 -9.77 1.66
CA VAL A 54 -11.22 -11.19 1.41
C VAL A 54 -10.40 -11.96 2.44
N GLY A 55 -11.06 -12.79 3.23
CA GLY A 55 -10.46 -13.58 4.28
C GLY A 55 -11.04 -14.99 4.30
N LYS A 56 -10.44 -15.85 5.13
CA LYS A 56 -11.03 -17.15 5.46
C LYS A 56 -12.36 -16.98 6.20
N GLU A 57 -12.48 -15.95 7.04
CA GLU A 57 -13.70 -15.63 7.79
C GLU A 57 -14.86 -15.13 6.90
N THR A 58 -14.56 -14.48 5.77
CA THR A 58 -15.57 -14.11 4.76
C THR A 58 -15.85 -15.22 3.76
N GLY A 59 -15.28 -16.42 3.93
CA GLY A 59 -15.48 -17.57 3.05
C GLY A 59 -15.04 -17.31 1.61
N GLY A 60 -14.06 -16.42 1.40
CA GLY A 60 -13.60 -16.02 0.07
C GLY A 60 -14.49 -15.01 -0.65
N LYS A 61 -15.53 -14.46 0.00
CA LYS A 61 -16.33 -13.36 -0.58
C LYS A 61 -15.63 -12.01 -0.35
N LYS A 62 -15.73 -11.14 -1.35
CA LYS A 62 -15.32 -9.74 -1.24
C LYS A 62 -16.34 -9.01 -0.37
N MET A 63 -15.89 -8.52 0.79
CA MET A 63 -16.65 -7.58 1.59
C MET A 63 -16.16 -6.17 1.25
N GLU A 64 -17.07 -5.34 0.76
CA GLU A 64 -16.81 -3.94 0.40
C GLU A 64 -16.80 -3.06 1.66
N ASP A 65 -15.92 -2.05 1.69
CA ASP A 65 -15.74 -1.07 2.77
C ASP A 65 -15.69 -1.67 4.21
N PRO A 66 -14.77 -2.62 4.49
CA PRO A 66 -14.63 -3.18 5.83
C PRO A 66 -14.03 -2.17 6.82
N HIS A 67 -14.52 -2.18 8.06
CA HIS A 67 -14.05 -1.27 9.13
C HIS A 67 -12.69 -1.67 9.72
N SER A 68 -12.39 -2.98 9.75
CA SER A 68 -11.17 -3.55 10.33
C SER A 68 -10.62 -4.66 9.45
N LEU A 69 -9.28 -4.77 9.44
CA LEU A 69 -8.52 -5.89 8.86
C LEU A 69 -7.86 -6.69 9.98
N LYS A 70 -7.88 -8.02 9.83
CA LYS A 70 -7.24 -8.98 10.74
C LYS A 70 -6.10 -9.71 10.05
N SER A 71 -5.34 -10.44 10.86
CA SER A 71 -4.26 -11.33 10.43
C SER A 71 -4.75 -12.35 9.39
N ASN A 72 -3.91 -12.64 8.40
CA ASN A 72 -4.18 -13.59 7.31
C ASN A 72 -5.35 -13.23 6.37
N GLU A 73 -5.83 -11.98 6.38
CA GLU A 73 -6.76 -11.49 5.37
C GLU A 73 -6.01 -10.85 4.18
N MET A 74 -6.64 -10.84 3.01
CA MET A 74 -6.24 -10.01 1.87
C MET A 74 -7.18 -8.82 1.76
N ALA A 75 -6.64 -7.66 1.45
CA ALA A 75 -7.44 -6.46 1.25
C ALA A 75 -6.85 -5.58 0.17
N GLU A 76 -7.70 -4.75 -0.42
CA GLU A 76 -7.26 -3.64 -1.24
C GLU A 76 -7.42 -2.36 -0.45
N VAL A 77 -6.31 -1.65 -0.32
CA VAL A 77 -6.17 -0.47 0.53
C VAL A 77 -5.56 0.67 -0.26
N VAL A 78 -5.99 1.88 0.07
CA VAL A 78 -5.44 3.11 -0.48
C VAL A 78 -4.53 3.73 0.57
N PHE A 79 -3.27 3.87 0.21
CA PHE A 79 -2.24 4.49 1.03
C PHE A 79 -1.89 5.88 0.51
N GLU A 80 -1.68 6.79 1.45
CA GLU A 80 -1.16 8.12 1.21
C GLU A 80 0.25 8.22 1.85
N PRO A 81 1.33 8.28 1.07
CA PRO A 81 2.67 8.48 1.59
C PRO A 81 2.83 9.89 2.18
N LEU A 82 3.29 9.97 3.42
CA LEU A 82 3.58 11.23 4.12
C LEU A 82 4.90 11.85 3.66
N GLN A 83 5.84 11.02 3.21
CA GLN A 83 7.12 11.45 2.63
C GLN A 83 7.20 11.04 1.16
N HIS A 84 8.09 11.69 0.40
CA HIS A 84 8.30 11.39 -1.02
C HIS A 84 8.57 9.91 -1.25
N LEU A 85 7.64 9.25 -1.93
CA LEU A 85 7.73 7.84 -2.30
C LEU A 85 7.41 7.71 -3.79
N VAL A 86 8.17 6.85 -4.46
CA VAL A 86 7.92 6.44 -5.84
C VAL A 86 7.45 4.99 -5.79
N VAL A 87 6.24 4.77 -6.29
CA VAL A 87 5.63 3.45 -6.47
C VAL A 87 5.11 3.42 -7.89
N ASP A 88 5.12 2.24 -8.50
CA ASP A 88 4.57 2.06 -9.83
C ASP A 88 3.56 0.90 -9.86
N SER A 89 2.75 0.86 -10.90
CA SER A 89 1.84 -0.23 -11.17
C SER A 89 2.61 -1.47 -11.61
N PHE A 90 2.12 -2.65 -11.19
CA PHE A 90 2.75 -3.95 -11.51
C PHE A 90 3.03 -4.14 -13.01
N LYS A 91 2.16 -3.61 -13.89
CA LYS A 91 2.29 -3.73 -15.35
C LYS A 91 3.44 -2.91 -15.94
N HIS A 92 3.82 -1.80 -15.29
CA HIS A 92 4.87 -0.92 -15.80
C HIS A 92 6.23 -1.34 -15.24
N CYS A 93 6.30 -1.56 -13.93
CA CYS A 93 7.52 -1.98 -13.27
C CYS A 93 7.21 -2.92 -12.10
N GLU A 94 7.46 -4.22 -12.29
CA GLU A 94 7.27 -5.22 -11.24
C GLU A 94 8.13 -4.92 -9.99
N GLY A 95 9.35 -4.39 -10.18
CA GLY A 95 10.26 -4.07 -9.09
C GLY A 95 9.73 -3.02 -8.14
N LEU A 96 9.15 -1.94 -8.66
CA LEU A 96 8.61 -0.82 -7.87
C LEU A 96 7.18 -1.08 -7.36
N SER A 97 6.51 -2.12 -7.86
CA SER A 97 5.16 -2.46 -7.44
C SER A 97 5.08 -3.24 -6.13
N ARG A 98 6.18 -3.91 -5.71
CA ARG A 98 6.19 -4.72 -4.48
C ARG A 98 6.45 -3.84 -3.28
N VAL A 99 5.53 -3.88 -2.32
CA VAL A 99 5.57 -3.05 -1.10
C VAL A 99 5.60 -3.96 0.12
N ALA A 100 6.53 -3.71 1.03
CA ALA A 100 6.52 -4.31 2.36
C ALA A 100 6.16 -3.23 3.38
N LEU A 101 5.17 -3.49 4.23
CA LEU A 101 4.73 -2.58 5.27
C LEU A 101 5.19 -3.14 6.60
N MET A 102 6.03 -2.35 7.28
CA MET A 102 6.62 -2.73 8.55
C MET A 102 6.16 -1.78 9.66
N GLU A 103 6.06 -2.33 10.86
CA GLU A 103 5.84 -1.59 12.11
C GLU A 103 6.82 -2.13 13.16
N GLY A 104 7.57 -1.23 13.79
CA GLY A 104 8.67 -1.64 14.67
C GLY A 104 9.67 -2.53 13.94
N ASN A 105 9.88 -3.74 14.47
CA ASN A 105 10.78 -4.74 13.89
C ASN A 105 10.05 -5.82 13.08
N GLY A 106 8.72 -5.75 12.93
CA GLY A 106 7.89 -6.77 12.29
C GLY A 106 7.39 -6.36 10.90
N VAL A 107 7.23 -7.35 10.02
CA VAL A 107 6.49 -7.17 8.76
C VAL A 107 5.01 -7.40 9.03
N VAL A 108 4.22 -6.34 8.86
CA VAL A 108 2.78 -6.33 9.15
C VAL A 108 2.00 -6.75 7.92
N MET A 109 2.40 -6.24 6.75
CA MET A 109 1.73 -6.55 5.50
C MET A 109 2.72 -6.66 4.35
N LEU A 110 2.40 -7.50 3.39
CA LEU A 110 3.08 -7.58 2.11
C LEU A 110 2.06 -7.28 1.01
N GLY A 111 2.42 -6.44 0.06
CA GLY A 111 1.48 -6.01 -0.96
C GLY A 111 2.10 -5.78 -2.31
N LYS A 112 1.20 -5.69 -3.28
CA LYS A 112 1.49 -5.26 -4.65
C LYS A 112 0.66 -4.03 -4.97
N CYS A 113 1.29 -3.05 -5.57
CA CYS A 113 0.61 -1.87 -6.08
C CYS A 113 -0.15 -2.22 -7.36
N VAL A 114 -1.44 -1.90 -7.35
CA VAL A 114 -2.36 -2.13 -8.47
C VAL A 114 -2.50 -0.87 -9.31
N ALA A 115 -2.61 0.28 -8.65
CA ALA A 115 -2.79 1.58 -9.28
C ALA A 115 -2.07 2.66 -8.47
N THR A 116 -1.46 3.61 -9.17
CA THR A 116 -0.83 4.77 -8.58
C THR A 116 -1.51 6.02 -9.10
N SER A 117 -1.60 7.04 -8.25
CA SER A 117 -2.07 8.36 -8.63
C SER A 117 -0.99 9.37 -8.26
N ALA A 118 -0.60 10.16 -9.26
CA ALA A 118 0.53 11.08 -9.15
C ALA A 118 0.17 12.27 -8.27
N LYS A 119 1.11 12.70 -7.43
CA LYS A 119 1.00 13.99 -6.75
C LYS A 119 1.47 15.05 -7.75
N ASP A 120 0.54 15.87 -8.24
CA ASP A 120 0.90 17.04 -9.02
C ASP A 120 1.67 18.00 -8.10
N VAL A 121 2.98 18.09 -8.30
CA VAL A 121 3.83 19.05 -7.60
C VAL A 121 3.56 20.40 -8.26
N LYS A 122 2.66 21.19 -7.67
CA LYS A 122 2.61 22.64 -7.92
C LYS A 122 3.91 23.30 -7.48
#